data_AF-A0A3D3P3Z9-F1
#
_entry.id   AF-A0A3D3P3Z9-F1
#
_cell.length_a   1.000
_cell.length_b   1.000
_cell.length_c   1.000
_cell.angle_alpha   90.00
_cell.angle_beta   90.00
_cell.angle_gamma   90.00
#
_symmetry.space_group_name_H-M   'P 1'
#
loop_
_entity.id
_entity.type
_entity.pdbx_description
1 polymer ?
#
loop_
_entity_poly.entity_id
_entity_poly.type
_entity_poly.pdbx_seq_one_letter_code
_entity_poly.pdbx_strand_id
1 'polypeptide(L)' 'MTTNLSEELKSALCERILVLDGAMGTTIRGYELSESDARGERFKNNHEDLLNNGDILSITQPKVIGDI' A
#
# COMPACT_ATOMS: atom_id res chain seq x y z
N MET A 1 26.36 8.69 10.10
CA MET A 1 25.62 9.84 10.67
C MET A 1 24.15 9.50 10.56
N THR A 2 23.42 9.47 11.67
CA THR A 2 21.96 9.27 11.63
C THR A 2 21.32 10.62 11.32
N THR A 3 20.84 10.79 10.08
CA THR A 3 20.06 11.96 9.69
C THR A 3 18.77 11.99 10.50
N ASN A 4 18.43 13.13 11.09
CA ASN A 4 17.13 13.31 11.74
C ASN A 4 16.08 13.56 10.65
N LEU A 5 15.39 12.50 10.20
CA LEU A 5 14.38 12.59 9.13
C LEU A 5 13.29 13.62 9.41
N SER A 6 12.98 13.86 10.69
CA SER A 6 11.99 14.88 11.06
C SER A 6 12.48 16.30 10.81
N GLU A 7 13.78 16.56 10.98
CA GLU A 7 14.38 17.87 10.67
C GLU A 7 14.44 18.10 9.16
N GLU A 8 14.76 17.07 8.38
CA GLU A 8 14.78 17.12 6.92
C GLU A 8 13.38 17.46 6.34
N LEU A 9 12.34 16.77 6.81
CA LEU A 9 10.96 17.05 6.40
C LEU A 9 10.53 18.48 6.77
N LYS A 10 10.88 18.95 7.97
CA LYS A 10 10.58 20.33 8.40
C LYS A 10 11.28 21.37 7.54
N SER A 11 12.54 21.13 7.17
CA SER A 11 13.28 22.02 6.27
C SER A 11 12.61 22.10 4.90
N ALA A 12 12.23 20.94 4.32
CA ALA A 12 11.57 20.89 3.04
C ALA A 12 10.20 21.60 3.04
N LEU A 13 9.42 21.47 4.13
CA LEU A 13 8.13 22.16 4.31
C LEU A 13 8.26 23.69 4.35
N CYS A 14 9.41 24.23 4.79
CA CYS A 14 9.67 25.68 4.77
C CYS A 14 9.99 26.20 3.37
N GLU A 15 10.53 25.36 2.49
CA GLU A 15 11.00 25.76 1.15
C GLU A 15 9.93 25.54 0.07
N ARG A 16 9.06 24.55 0.25
CA ARG A 16 8.07 24.15 -0.75
C ARG A 16 6.88 23.41 -0.13
N ILE A 17 5.77 23.42 -0.86
CA ILE A 17 4.63 22.56 -0.56
C ILE A 17 5.01 21.11 -0.84
N LEU A 18 4.82 20.23 0.15
CA LEU A 18 4.92 18.78 -0.02
C LEU A 18 3.55 18.20 -0.33
N VAL A 19 3.54 17.15 -1.16
CA VAL A 19 2.32 16.47 -1.59
C VAL A 19 2.43 15.01 -1.14
N LEU A 20 1.37 14.51 -0.53
CA LEU A 20 1.21 13.09 -0.23
C LEU A 20 0.51 12.41 -1.41
N ASP A 21 0.71 11.11 -1.51
CA ASP A 21 0.04 10.26 -2.47
C ASP A 21 -1.48 10.26 -2.29
N GLY A 22 -2.17 9.77 -3.32
CA GLY A 22 -3.63 9.71 -3.36
C GLY A 22 -4.20 8.48 -2.65
N ALA A 23 -5.49 8.24 -2.87
CA ALA A 23 -6.16 7.07 -2.33
C ALA A 23 -5.67 5.78 -3.00
N MET A 24 -4.98 4.91 -2.25
CA MET A 24 -4.54 3.60 -2.72
C MET A 24 -5.71 2.67 -3.07
N GLY A 25 -6.76 2.63 -2.24
CA GLY A 25 -7.87 1.67 -2.40
C GLY A 25 -8.66 1.84 -3.70
N THR A 26 -8.79 3.06 -4.22
CA THR A 26 -9.41 3.30 -5.53
C THR A 26 -8.56 2.76 -6.67
N THR A 27 -7.23 2.89 -6.57
CA THR A 27 -6.29 2.34 -7.56
C THR A 27 -6.31 0.81 -7.53
N ILE A 28 -6.31 0.20 -6.34
CA ILE A 28 -6.40 -1.27 -6.16
C ILE A 28 -7.63 -1.85 -6.88
N ARG A 29 -8.79 -1.19 -6.77
CA ARG A 29 -10.03 -1.65 -7.42
C ARG A 29 -9.91 -1.72 -8.94
N GLY A 30 -9.05 -0.91 -9.55
CA GLY A 30 -8.78 -0.92 -10.99
C GLY A 30 -8.01 -2.15 -11.49
N TYR A 31 -7.34 -2.90 -10.60
CA TYR A 31 -6.68 -4.16 -10.95
C TYR A 31 -7.63 -5.36 -10.96
N GLU A 32 -8.91 -5.17 -10.58
CA GLU A 32 -9.95 -6.21 -10.63
C GLU A 32 -9.56 -7.51 -9.92
N LEU A 33 -8.84 -7.40 -8.79
CA LEU A 33 -8.38 -8.55 -8.01
C LEU A 33 -9.56 -9.43 -7.59
N SER A 34 -9.37 -10.74 -7.68
CA SER A 34 -10.30 -11.72 -7.15
C SER A 34 -10.01 -12.04 -5.68
N GLU A 35 -10.97 -12.66 -5.00
CA GLU A 35 -10.79 -13.19 -3.66
C GLU A 35 -9.63 -14.20 -3.57
N SER A 36 -9.42 -15.01 -4.62
CA SER A 36 -8.27 -15.91 -4.71
C SER A 36 -6.94 -15.17 -4.83
N ASP A 37 -6.90 -14.04 -5.55
CA ASP A 37 -5.68 -13.23 -5.68
C ASP A 37 -5.33 -12.59 -4.33
N ALA A 38 -6.32 -12.06 -3.62
CA ALA A 38 -6.14 -11.46 -2.32
C ALA A 38 -5.63 -12.47 -1.28
N ARG A 39 -6.17 -13.70 -1.29
CA ARG A 39 -5.73 -14.79 -0.40
C ARG A 39 -4.30 -15.25 -0.69
N GLY A 40 -3.93 -15.32 -1.96
CA GLY A 40 -2.71 -15.99 -2.41
C GLY A 40 -2.59 -17.41 -1.85
N GLU A 41 -1.37 -17.97 -1.85
CA GLU A 41 -1.16 -19.30 -1.27
C GLU A 41 -1.19 -19.27 0.26
N ARG A 42 -0.70 -18.19 0.87
CA ARG A 42 -0.54 -18.08 2.34
C ARG A 42 -1.86 -18.09 3.10
N PHE A 43 -2.93 -17.52 2.53
CA PHE A 43 -4.23 -17.39 3.21
C PHE A 43 -5.37 -18.13 2.48
N LYS A 44 -5.02 -19.09 1.62
CA LYS A 44 -5.97 -19.88 0.83
C LYS A 44 -7.12 -20.47 1.65
N ASN A 45 -6.84 -20.94 2.87
CA ASN A 45 -7.80 -21.60 3.76
C ASN A 45 -8.43 -20.65 4.81
N ASN A 46 -8.25 -19.33 4.69
CA ASN A 46 -8.84 -18.40 5.64
C ASN A 46 -10.38 -18.49 5.60
N HIS A 47 -11.06 -18.36 6.74
CA HIS A 47 -12.53 -18.47 6.77
C HIS A 47 -13.25 -17.19 6.34
N GLU A 48 -12.62 -16.03 6.57
CA GLU A 48 -13.17 -14.72 6.22
C GLU A 48 -12.71 -14.29 4.83
N ASP A 49 -13.49 -13.40 4.22
CA ASP A 49 -13.14 -12.75 2.96
C ASP A 49 -12.00 -11.75 3.13
N LEU A 50 -11.10 -11.73 2.16
CA LEU A 50 -9.83 -11.03 2.23
C LEU A 50 -9.65 -10.00 1.11
N LEU A 51 -10.49 -9.99 0.09
CA LEU A 51 -10.37 -9.07 -1.06
C LEU A 51 -10.31 -7.59 -0.67
N ASN A 52 -11.05 -7.17 0.36
CA ASN A 52 -11.09 -5.77 0.78
C ASN A 52 -10.06 -5.42 1.87
N ASN A 53 -9.16 -6.35 2.21
CA ASN A 53 -8.07 -6.10 3.14
C ASN A 53 -6.82 -5.66 2.36
N GLY A 54 -6.57 -4.35 2.28
CA GLY A 54 -5.42 -3.82 1.55
C GLY A 54 -4.06 -4.20 2.13
N ASP A 55 -3.98 -4.40 3.45
CA ASP A 55 -2.72 -4.69 4.13
C ASP A 55 -2.13 -6.04 3.68
N ILE A 56 -2.98 -7.05 3.49
CA ILE A 56 -2.52 -8.38 3.08
C ILE A 56 -2.00 -8.39 1.64
N LEU A 57 -2.43 -7.46 0.79
CA LEU A 57 -1.99 -7.38 -0.60
C LEU A 57 -0.51 -7.02 -0.71
N SER A 58 0.08 -6.39 0.30
CA SER A 58 1.54 -6.22 0.38
C SER A 58 2.29 -7.55 0.48
N ILE A 59 1.62 -8.61 0.94
CA ILE A 59 2.18 -9.96 1.08
C ILE A 59 1.79 -10.84 -0.10
N THR A 60 0.51 -10.81 -0.50
CA THR A 60 -0.03 -11.73 -1.51
C THR A 60 0.09 -11.19 -2.94
N GLN A 61 0.09 -9.87 -3.11
CA GLN A 61 0.19 -9.16 -4.39
C GLN A 61 1.22 -8.00 -4.34
N PRO A 62 2.48 -8.26 -3.93
CA PRO A 62 3.48 -7.20 -3.75
C PRO A 62 3.78 -6.40 -5.03
N LYS A 63 3.60 -7.03 -6.20
CA LYS A 63 3.78 -6.35 -7.49
C LYS A 63 2.68 -5.33 -7.78
N VAL A 64 1.44 -5.62 -7.38
CA VAL A 64 0.31 -4.69 -7.54
C VAL A 64 0.51 -3.49 -6.62
N ILE A 65 0.83 -3.74 -5.34
CA ILE A 65 1.10 -2.66 -4.39
C ILE A 65 2.30 -1.81 -4.81
N GLY A 66 3.34 -2.41 -5.38
CA GLY A 66 4.51 -1.66 -5.88
C GLY A 66 4.28 -0.88 -7.19
N ASP A 67 3.16 -1.09 -7.88
CA ASP A 67 2.76 -0.35 -9.09
C ASP A 67 1.90 0.89 -8.76
N ILE A 68 1.42 0.99 -7.51
CA ILE A 68 0.64 2.12 -6.97
C ILE A 68 1.59 3.15 -6.37
#